data_AF-A0A7V7ZN59-F1
#
_entry.id   AF-A0A7V7ZN59-F1
#
_cell.length_a   1.000
_cell.length_b   1.000
_cell.length_c   1.000
_cell.angle_alpha   90.00
_cell.angle_beta   90.00
_cell.angle_gamma   90.00
#
_symmetry.space_group_name_H-M   'P 1'
#
loop_
_entity.id
_entity.type
_entity.pdbx_description
1 polymer ?
#
loop_
_entity_poly.entity_id
_entity_poly.type
_entity_poly.pdbx_seq_one_letter_code
_entity_poly.pdbx_strand_id
1 'polypeptide(L)'
;MSENHDRMRVNEIDLLRFIAVIMVILFHYGFRAYAADDYIKMDYTLIAPIARYGRFGVELFFIISGFVILMTADRGGFGTFVVSRASRLYPAFWVCCTITFLVKLFFGGDRFPTSIIQYLKNMTMFGNRLNSSSVDGVYWSLYYEINFYIIISLILLAGKIHRINRILWFWLFLTPIVNYFKWDILRENLVTQYSVYFIAGASYFLIWKHGISLERCIMIVLCWAYALMLLEPEVAFFNIHYHTDTNIWVTKALVTSYFVAMMFIVLRKTGSFGQLRWVFLGGLTYPAYLLHQHVGYIIINRLYPMLNMHVVFWGMVFFMLLVSFVIHQFIEKPSSRWMKHSLTRLSERVASLWFASKKRLAGTLSQ
;
A
#
# COMPACT_ATOMS: atom_id res chain seq x y z
N MET A 1 26.53 21.10 0.15
CA MET A 1 25.78 20.35 -0.90
C MET A 1 24.65 19.45 -0.35
N SER A 2 24.18 19.65 0.89
CA SER A 2 23.12 18.82 1.51
C SER A 2 21.72 19.46 1.53
N GLU A 3 21.55 20.69 1.06
CA GLU A 3 20.28 21.44 1.19
C GLU A 3 19.26 21.20 0.06
N ASN A 4 19.62 20.52 -1.03
CA ASN A 4 18.72 20.34 -2.18
C ASN A 4 17.90 19.04 -2.16
N HIS A 5 18.08 18.16 -1.18
CA HIS A 5 17.30 16.91 -1.09
C HIS A 5 15.95 17.07 -0.35
N ASP A 6 15.75 18.16 0.41
CA ASP A 6 14.53 18.42 1.20
C ASP A 6 13.40 19.11 0.40
N ARG A 7 13.68 19.67 -0.79
CA ARG A 7 12.70 20.48 -1.56
C ARG A 7 11.56 19.70 -2.24
N MET A 8 11.51 18.37 -2.14
CA MET A 8 10.53 17.54 -2.88
C MET A 8 9.88 16.43 -2.03
N ARG A 9 9.74 16.64 -0.72
CA ARG A 9 8.99 15.74 0.16
C ARG A 9 7.69 16.43 0.56
N VAL A 10 6.60 15.66 0.61
CA VAL A 10 5.30 16.11 1.13
C VAL A 10 5.15 15.46 2.51
N ASN A 11 5.47 16.20 3.57
CA ASN A 11 5.58 15.65 4.92
C ASN A 11 4.25 15.07 5.42
N GLU A 12 3.15 15.70 5.05
CA GLU A 12 1.80 15.33 5.44
C GLU A 12 1.41 13.95 4.93
N ILE A 13 2.00 13.51 3.81
CA ILE A 13 1.78 12.15 3.30
C ILE A 13 2.31 11.12 4.30
N ASP A 14 3.45 11.35 4.94
CA ASP A 14 3.98 10.43 5.94
C ASP A 14 3.05 10.33 7.17
N LEU A 15 2.43 11.45 7.58
CA LEU A 15 1.42 11.46 8.63
C LEU A 15 0.15 10.71 8.22
N LEU A 16 -0.39 10.95 7.03
CA LEU A 16 -1.58 10.24 6.55
C LEU A 16 -1.34 8.73 6.44
N ARG A 17 -0.14 8.30 6.02
CA ARG A 17 0.24 6.87 6.04
C ARG A 17 0.26 6.31 7.45
N PHE A 18 0.72 7.09 8.43
CA PHE A 18 0.72 6.66 9.82
C PHE A 18 -0.69 6.54 10.39
N ILE A 19 -1.55 7.51 10.10
CA ILE A 19 -2.97 7.43 10.47
C ILE A 19 -3.60 6.18 9.83
N ALA A 20 -3.37 5.94 8.54
CA ALA A 20 -3.87 4.76 7.84
C ALA A 20 -3.40 3.44 8.46
N VAL A 21 -2.11 3.31 8.84
CA VAL A 21 -1.63 2.06 9.46
C VAL A 21 -2.27 1.84 10.84
N ILE A 22 -2.42 2.90 11.64
CA ILE A 22 -3.05 2.80 12.96
C ILE A 22 -4.52 2.41 12.81
N MET A 23 -5.24 3.01 11.87
CA MET A 23 -6.62 2.62 11.55
C MET A 23 -6.73 1.12 11.24
N VAL A 24 -5.86 0.61 10.37
CA VAL A 24 -5.85 -0.82 10.00
C VAL A 24 -5.49 -1.72 11.18
N ILE A 25 -4.52 -1.34 12.01
CA ILE A 25 -4.15 -2.09 13.22
C ILE A 25 -5.33 -2.14 14.20
N LEU A 26 -5.98 -1.01 14.46
CA LEU A 26 -7.13 -0.93 15.36
C LEU A 26 -8.30 -1.76 14.81
N PHE A 27 -8.53 -1.74 13.49
CA PHE A 27 -9.50 -2.62 12.85
C PHE A 27 -9.21 -4.10 13.08
N HIS A 28 -7.97 -4.51 12.85
CA HIS A 28 -7.58 -5.91 13.03
C HIS A 28 -7.70 -6.35 14.48
N TYR A 29 -7.12 -5.62 15.44
CA TYR A 29 -7.15 -6.04 16.85
C TYR A 29 -8.47 -5.80 17.57
N GLY A 30 -9.19 -4.74 17.20
CA GLY A 30 -10.36 -4.26 17.95
C GLY A 30 -11.67 -4.77 17.41
N PHE A 31 -11.67 -5.36 16.21
CA PHE A 31 -12.88 -5.84 15.57
C PHE A 31 -12.63 -7.12 14.76
N ARG A 32 -11.82 -7.06 13.71
CA ARG A 32 -11.76 -8.09 12.66
C ARG A 32 -11.15 -9.41 13.10
N ALA A 33 -10.26 -9.40 14.08
CA ALA A 33 -9.68 -10.62 14.63
C ALA A 33 -10.70 -11.42 15.44
N TYR A 34 -11.55 -10.74 16.19
CA TYR A 34 -12.59 -11.41 16.99
C TYR A 34 -13.79 -11.80 16.13
N ALA A 35 -14.24 -10.89 15.25
CA ALA A 35 -15.41 -11.07 14.40
C ALA A 35 -15.26 -12.17 13.33
N ALA A 36 -14.11 -12.82 13.20
CA ALA A 36 -13.84 -13.78 12.15
C ALA A 36 -13.31 -15.09 12.70
N ASP A 37 -13.99 -16.19 12.32
CA ASP A 37 -13.60 -17.60 12.39
C ASP A 37 -12.58 -18.00 13.50
N ASP A 38 -12.77 -17.51 14.73
CA ASP A 38 -11.91 -17.79 15.90
C ASP A 38 -10.43 -17.37 15.75
N TYR A 39 -10.13 -16.29 15.01
CA TYR A 39 -8.75 -15.81 14.90
C TYR A 39 -8.18 -15.33 16.25
N ILE A 40 -8.95 -14.58 17.04
CA ILE A 40 -8.64 -14.32 18.46
C ILE A 40 -9.86 -14.50 19.36
N LYS A 41 -9.60 -14.83 20.63
CA LYS A 41 -10.65 -14.97 21.66
C LYS A 41 -11.02 -13.67 22.35
N MET A 42 -10.20 -12.62 22.22
CA MET A 42 -10.40 -11.35 22.91
C MET A 42 -11.46 -10.53 22.19
N ASP A 43 -12.62 -10.37 22.81
CA ASP A 43 -13.66 -9.43 22.38
C ASP A 43 -13.43 -8.05 23.03
N TYR A 44 -13.06 -7.05 22.23
CA TYR A 44 -12.90 -5.68 22.71
C TYR A 44 -14.10 -4.81 22.32
N THR A 45 -15.26 -5.15 22.88
CA THR A 45 -16.57 -4.52 22.63
C THR A 45 -16.56 -2.99 22.73
N LEU A 46 -15.79 -2.40 23.65
CA LEU A 46 -15.72 -0.95 23.82
C LEU A 46 -15.17 -0.21 22.59
N ILE A 47 -14.20 -0.77 21.87
CA ILE A 47 -13.59 -0.12 20.71
C ILE A 47 -14.14 -0.65 19.37
N ALA A 48 -14.70 -1.86 19.36
CA ALA A 48 -15.24 -2.52 18.16
C ALA A 48 -16.13 -1.63 17.27
N PRO A 49 -17.08 -0.82 17.81
CA PRO A 49 -17.95 0.04 17.00
C PRO A 49 -17.21 1.09 16.17
N ILE A 50 -16.05 1.54 16.65
CA ILE A 50 -15.18 2.53 15.97
C ILE A 50 -14.12 1.79 15.14
N ALA A 51 -13.51 0.75 15.69
CA ALA A 51 -12.45 -0.03 15.06
C ALA A 51 -12.87 -0.63 13.72
N ARG A 52 -14.13 -1.02 13.53
CA ARG A 52 -14.65 -1.54 12.25
C ARG A 52 -14.43 -0.59 11.05
N TYR A 53 -14.43 0.72 11.28
CA TYR A 53 -14.16 1.72 10.24
C TYR A 53 -12.67 1.81 9.87
N GLY A 54 -11.79 1.26 10.71
CA GLY A 54 -10.35 1.26 10.48
C GLY A 54 -9.92 0.47 9.23
N ARG A 55 -10.78 -0.42 8.70
CA ARG A 55 -10.57 -1.07 7.39
C ARG A 55 -10.33 -0.06 6.28
N PHE A 56 -10.97 1.11 6.39
CA PHE A 56 -10.93 2.15 5.36
C PHE A 56 -9.59 2.88 5.31
N GLY A 57 -8.62 2.52 6.15
CA GLY A 57 -7.24 2.98 6.03
C GLY A 57 -6.56 2.47 4.74
N VAL A 58 -7.03 1.35 4.17
CA VAL A 58 -6.45 0.77 2.94
C VAL A 58 -6.71 1.65 1.72
N GLU A 59 -7.90 2.23 1.60
CA GLU A 59 -8.30 3.16 0.54
C GLU A 59 -7.46 4.44 0.62
N LEU A 60 -7.21 4.93 1.84
CA LEU A 60 -6.29 6.04 2.06
C LEU A 60 -4.86 5.68 1.63
N PHE A 61 -4.39 4.46 1.92
CA PHE A 61 -3.12 3.97 1.39
C PHE A 61 -3.11 3.96 -0.15
N PHE A 62 -4.17 3.54 -0.82
CA PHE A 62 -4.23 3.52 -2.29
C PHE A 62 -4.22 4.92 -2.90
N ILE A 63 -4.88 5.92 -2.30
CA ILE A 63 -4.76 7.32 -2.72
C ILE A 63 -3.32 7.81 -2.57
N ILE A 64 -2.70 7.53 -1.42
CA ILE A 64 -1.30 7.91 -1.17
C ILE A 64 -0.34 7.21 -2.14
N SER A 65 -0.56 5.92 -2.41
CA SER A 65 0.23 5.15 -3.35
C SER A 65 0.08 5.72 -4.76
N GLY A 66 -1.14 6.03 -5.22
CA GLY A 66 -1.37 6.77 -6.48
C GLY A 66 -0.47 7.99 -6.63
N PHE A 67 -0.43 8.82 -5.59
CA PHE A 67 0.40 10.04 -5.54
C PHE A 67 1.90 9.73 -5.59
N VAL A 68 2.39 8.89 -4.68
CA VAL A 68 3.83 8.66 -4.50
C VAL A 68 4.43 7.86 -5.65
N ILE A 69 3.66 6.96 -6.24
CA ILE A 69 4.10 6.13 -7.35
C ILE A 69 4.27 7.00 -8.60
N LEU A 70 3.28 7.83 -8.95
CA LEU A 70 3.44 8.73 -10.09
C LEU A 70 4.54 9.78 -9.84
N MET A 71 4.66 10.29 -8.62
CA MET A 71 5.78 11.15 -8.22
C MET A 71 7.15 10.48 -8.42
N THR A 72 7.24 9.17 -8.21
CA THR A 72 8.49 8.42 -8.42
C THR A 72 8.75 8.21 -9.91
N ALA A 73 7.72 7.84 -10.68
CA ALA A 73 7.81 7.64 -12.12
C ALA A 73 8.20 8.92 -12.87
N ASP A 74 7.77 10.07 -12.37
CA ASP A 74 8.09 11.38 -12.92
C ASP A 74 9.58 11.76 -12.77
N ARG A 75 10.30 11.15 -11.82
CA ARG A 75 11.71 11.47 -11.52
C ARG A 75 12.73 10.68 -12.35
N GLY A 76 12.31 9.75 -13.20
CA GLY A 76 13.24 8.95 -13.98
C GLY A 76 12.59 7.94 -14.92
N GLY A 77 13.41 7.27 -15.73
CA GLY A 77 12.94 6.21 -16.63
C GLY A 77 12.57 4.91 -15.92
N PHE A 78 12.10 3.93 -16.71
CA PHE A 78 11.69 2.60 -16.26
C PHE A 78 12.66 1.96 -15.24
N GLY A 79 13.96 1.91 -15.57
CA GLY A 79 14.97 1.29 -14.69
C GLY A 79 15.05 1.96 -13.31
N THR A 80 15.15 3.30 -13.28
CA THR A 80 15.19 4.07 -12.03
C THR A 80 13.93 3.87 -11.19
N PHE A 81 12.77 3.82 -11.84
CA PHE A 81 11.50 3.55 -11.18
C PHE A 81 11.47 2.17 -10.53
N VAL A 82 11.75 1.11 -11.30
CA VAL A 82 11.74 -0.28 -10.79
C VAL A 82 12.74 -0.44 -9.66
N VAL A 83 13.98 0.04 -9.83
CA VAL A 83 15.00 -0.01 -8.77
C VAL A 83 14.53 0.71 -7.51
N SER A 84 13.95 1.92 -7.65
CA SER A 84 13.47 2.67 -6.50
C SER A 84 12.36 1.95 -5.73
N ARG A 85 11.45 1.26 -6.43
CA ARG A 85 10.31 0.57 -5.81
C ARG A 85 10.72 -0.76 -5.22
N ALA A 86 11.51 -1.54 -5.95
CA ALA A 86 12.07 -2.78 -5.46
C ALA A 86 12.90 -2.54 -4.19
N SER A 87 13.81 -1.54 -4.22
CA SER A 87 14.64 -1.19 -3.06
C SER A 87 13.85 -0.71 -1.84
N ARG A 88 12.60 -0.27 -2.03
CA ARG A 88 11.74 0.26 -0.97
C ARG A 88 10.87 -0.81 -0.31
N LEU A 89 10.43 -1.81 -1.06
CA LEU A 89 9.45 -2.81 -0.63
C LEU A 89 10.11 -4.10 -0.15
N TYR A 90 10.96 -4.70 -0.98
CA TYR A 90 11.47 -6.05 -0.73
C TYR A 90 12.23 -6.23 0.60
N PRO A 91 13.09 -5.31 1.08
CA PRO A 91 13.89 -5.59 2.27
C PRO A 91 13.05 -5.79 3.52
N ALA A 92 12.11 -4.87 3.78
CA ALA A 92 11.20 -5.00 4.92
C ALA A 92 10.20 -6.13 4.69
N PHE A 93 9.72 -6.32 3.45
CA PHE A 93 8.81 -7.43 3.13
C PHE A 93 9.43 -8.79 3.44
N TRP A 94 10.64 -9.06 2.97
CA TRP A 94 11.33 -10.33 3.21
C TRP A 94 11.50 -10.62 4.69
N VAL A 95 11.92 -9.62 5.46
CA VAL A 95 12.13 -9.77 6.90
C VAL A 95 10.80 -10.00 7.61
N CYS A 96 9.77 -9.20 7.33
CA CYS A 96 8.48 -9.34 7.98
C CYS A 96 7.77 -10.64 7.59
N CYS A 97 7.82 -11.04 6.32
CA CYS A 97 7.29 -12.31 5.84
C CYS A 97 8.00 -13.50 6.50
N THR A 98 9.33 -13.43 6.68
CA THR A 98 10.10 -14.43 7.42
C THR A 98 9.68 -14.50 8.88
N ILE A 99 9.56 -13.36 9.56
CA ILE A 99 9.08 -13.29 10.95
C ILE A 99 7.69 -13.92 11.06
N THR A 100 6.74 -13.51 10.21
CA THR A 100 5.38 -14.07 10.22
C THR A 100 5.40 -15.58 9.95
N PHE A 101 6.19 -16.04 8.98
CA PHE A 101 6.34 -17.47 8.70
C PHE A 101 6.85 -18.25 9.92
N LEU A 102 7.92 -17.78 10.56
CA LEU A 102 8.49 -18.45 11.74
C LEU A 102 7.52 -18.43 12.92
N VAL A 103 6.85 -17.30 13.18
CA VAL A 103 5.84 -17.22 14.23
C VAL A 103 4.69 -18.18 13.95
N LYS A 104 4.19 -18.27 12.72
CA LYS A 104 3.15 -19.25 12.38
C LYS A 104 3.65 -20.69 12.52
N LEU A 105 4.88 -20.98 12.08
CA LEU A 105 5.46 -22.33 12.12
C LEU A 105 5.61 -22.84 13.56
N PHE A 106 6.11 -22.03 14.48
CA PHE A 106 6.36 -22.44 15.87
C PHE A 106 5.17 -22.22 16.80
N PHE A 107 4.33 -21.24 16.49
CA PHE A 107 3.36 -20.71 17.43
C PHE A 107 1.93 -20.61 16.89
N GLY A 108 1.70 -20.91 15.60
CA GLY A 108 0.41 -20.77 14.93
C GLY A 108 -0.57 -21.92 15.16
N GLY A 109 -0.07 -23.16 15.29
CA GLY A 109 -0.91 -24.36 15.38
C GLY A 109 -1.90 -24.49 14.21
N ASP A 110 -3.02 -25.19 14.44
CA ASP A 110 -4.02 -25.44 13.40
C ASP A 110 -4.79 -24.18 12.97
N ARG A 111 -4.82 -23.13 13.80
CA ARG A 111 -5.50 -21.86 13.49
C ARG A 111 -4.75 -21.04 12.43
N PHE A 112 -3.43 -21.18 12.35
CA PHE A 112 -2.60 -20.38 11.45
C PHE A 112 -1.67 -21.27 10.62
N PRO A 113 -2.22 -22.17 9.77
CA PRO A 113 -1.40 -23.10 9.01
C PRO A 113 -0.47 -22.34 8.06
N THR A 114 0.74 -22.87 7.88
CA THR A 114 1.69 -22.35 6.91
C THR A 114 2.59 -23.46 6.38
N SER A 115 3.12 -23.28 5.16
CA SER A 115 4.04 -24.23 4.53
C SER A 115 5.25 -23.50 3.95
N ILE A 116 6.36 -24.23 3.81
CA ILE A 116 7.59 -23.69 3.19
C ILE A 116 7.31 -23.25 1.75
N ILE A 117 6.51 -24.00 1.00
CA ILE A 117 6.14 -23.65 -0.39
C ILE A 117 5.35 -22.33 -0.41
N GLN A 118 4.40 -22.17 0.50
CA GLN A 118 3.63 -20.92 0.63
C GLN A 118 4.56 -19.75 0.93
N TYR A 119 5.49 -19.92 1.88
CA TYR A 119 6.48 -18.92 2.24
C TYR A 119 7.36 -18.51 1.05
N LEU A 120 7.97 -19.48 0.35
CA LEU A 120 8.82 -19.22 -0.81
C LEU A 120 8.07 -18.48 -1.93
N LYS A 121 6.82 -18.86 -2.21
CA LYS A 121 5.98 -18.15 -3.19
C LYS A 121 5.69 -16.72 -2.74
N ASN A 122 5.39 -16.50 -1.46
CA ASN A 122 5.13 -15.17 -0.91
C ASN A 122 6.37 -14.27 -0.93
N MET A 123 7.58 -14.81 -0.77
CA MET A 123 8.84 -14.05 -0.84
C MET A 123 9.06 -13.34 -2.19
N THR A 124 8.35 -13.74 -3.24
CA THR A 124 8.34 -13.05 -4.54
C THR A 124 7.41 -11.82 -4.59
N MET A 125 6.56 -11.63 -3.58
CA MET A 125 5.39 -10.73 -3.59
C MET A 125 4.33 -11.04 -4.67
N PHE A 126 4.49 -12.12 -5.43
CA PHE A 126 3.56 -12.60 -6.46
C PHE A 126 2.81 -13.87 -6.04
N GLY A 127 2.77 -14.19 -4.73
CA GLY A 127 2.15 -15.42 -4.21
C GLY A 127 0.74 -15.70 -4.75
N ASN A 128 -0.11 -14.68 -4.80
CA ASN A 128 -1.48 -14.81 -5.35
C ASN A 128 -1.47 -15.23 -6.83
N ARG A 129 -0.56 -14.70 -7.66
CA ARG A 129 -0.42 -15.11 -9.07
C ARG A 129 0.15 -16.52 -9.24
N LEU A 130 0.84 -17.02 -8.22
CA LEU A 130 1.41 -18.37 -8.16
C LEU A 130 0.44 -19.36 -7.50
N ASN A 131 -0.86 -19.05 -7.46
CA ASN A 131 -1.92 -19.85 -6.84
C ASN A 131 -1.56 -20.25 -5.39
N SER A 132 -1.06 -19.30 -4.62
CA SER A 132 -0.74 -19.49 -3.20
C SER A 132 -1.49 -18.48 -2.37
N SER A 133 -2.05 -18.95 -1.25
CA SER A 133 -2.55 -18.06 -0.21
C SER A 133 -1.40 -17.24 0.39
N SER A 134 -1.74 -16.08 0.91
CA SER A 134 -0.77 -15.20 1.55
C SER A 134 -0.34 -15.74 2.91
N VAL A 135 0.95 -15.63 3.25
CA VAL A 135 1.47 -16.05 4.58
C VAL A 135 0.78 -15.24 5.69
N ASP A 136 0.61 -13.94 5.44
CA ASP A 136 -0.18 -13.02 6.25
C ASP A 136 -1.39 -12.51 5.46
N GLY A 137 -2.53 -12.35 6.12
CA GLY A 137 -3.74 -11.83 5.49
C GLY A 137 -3.53 -10.45 4.86
N VAL A 138 -2.77 -9.55 5.48
CA VAL A 138 -2.64 -8.14 5.03
C VAL A 138 -1.98 -7.98 3.67
N TYR A 139 -1.28 -9.01 3.18
CA TYR A 139 -0.56 -8.96 1.91
C TYR A 139 -1.48 -8.87 0.70
N TRP A 140 -2.78 -9.10 0.87
CA TRP A 140 -3.78 -8.90 -0.19
C TRP A 140 -3.72 -7.49 -0.78
N SER A 141 -3.48 -6.44 0.01
CA SER A 141 -3.47 -5.06 -0.47
C SER A 141 -2.20 -4.73 -1.27
N LEU A 142 -1.07 -5.34 -0.89
CA LEU A 142 0.20 -5.19 -1.60
C LEU A 142 0.12 -5.72 -3.02
N TYR A 143 -0.67 -6.77 -3.23
CA TYR A 143 -0.94 -7.28 -4.58
C TYR A 143 -1.50 -6.18 -5.50
N TYR A 144 -2.48 -5.42 -5.03
CA TYR A 144 -3.03 -4.30 -5.80
C TYR A 144 -2.01 -3.19 -6.04
N GLU A 145 -1.17 -2.87 -5.05
CA GLU A 145 -0.09 -1.89 -5.21
C GLU A 145 0.94 -2.36 -6.26
N ILE A 146 1.32 -3.65 -6.27
CA ILE A 146 2.23 -4.26 -7.26
C ILE A 146 1.65 -4.21 -8.67
N ASN A 147 0.36 -4.48 -8.84
CA ASN A 147 -0.29 -4.33 -10.14
C ASN A 147 -0.21 -2.89 -10.64
N PHE A 148 -0.41 -1.91 -9.76
CA PHE A 148 -0.26 -0.51 -10.15
C PHE A 148 1.21 -0.14 -10.46
N TYR A 149 2.19 -0.69 -9.73
CA TYR A 149 3.60 -0.59 -10.10
C TYR A 149 3.87 -1.14 -11.50
N ILE A 150 3.27 -2.28 -11.86
CA ILE A 150 3.40 -2.89 -13.19
C ILE A 150 2.79 -1.98 -14.25
N ILE A 151 1.57 -1.46 -14.05
CA ILE A 151 0.92 -0.54 -15.00
C ILE A 151 1.81 0.68 -15.27
N ILE A 152 2.31 1.34 -14.23
CA ILE A 152 3.18 2.51 -14.39
C ILE A 152 4.52 2.13 -15.04
N SER A 153 5.08 0.96 -14.70
CA SER A 153 6.29 0.45 -15.34
C SER A 153 6.10 0.24 -16.84
N LEU A 154 4.97 -0.33 -17.27
CA LEU A 154 4.64 -0.52 -18.69
C LEU A 154 4.47 0.82 -19.41
N ILE A 155 3.86 1.82 -18.78
CA ILE A 155 3.73 3.18 -19.33
C ILE A 155 5.10 3.84 -19.53
N LEU A 156 6.02 3.68 -18.56
CA LEU A 156 7.39 4.18 -18.67
C LEU A 156 8.17 3.45 -19.75
N LEU A 157 8.04 2.12 -19.83
CA LEU A 157 8.69 1.30 -20.85
C LEU A 157 8.24 1.69 -22.26
N ALA A 158 6.94 1.99 -22.43
CA ALA A 158 6.37 2.47 -23.69
C ALA A 158 6.70 3.93 -24.01
N GLY A 159 7.39 4.65 -23.10
CA GLY A 159 7.68 6.08 -23.24
C GLY A 159 6.44 6.98 -23.25
N LYS A 160 5.31 6.52 -22.70
CA LYS A 160 4.01 7.22 -22.76
C LYS A 160 3.66 7.99 -21.49
N ILE A 161 4.62 8.18 -20.57
CA ILE A 161 4.38 8.91 -19.30
C ILE A 161 3.86 10.34 -19.55
N HIS A 162 4.27 10.98 -20.64
CA HIS A 162 3.78 12.29 -21.05
C HIS A 162 2.29 12.32 -21.44
N ARG A 163 1.65 11.15 -21.62
CA ARG A 163 0.21 10.99 -21.90
C ARG A 163 -0.59 10.56 -20.67
N ILE A 164 0.00 10.63 -19.46
CA ILE A 164 -0.59 10.07 -18.25
C ILE A 164 -2.04 10.52 -18.01
N ASN A 165 -2.39 11.80 -18.22
CA ASN A 165 -3.78 12.28 -18.11
C ASN A 165 -4.77 11.44 -18.94
N ARG A 166 -4.46 11.22 -20.23
CA ARG A 166 -5.32 10.43 -21.13
C ARG A 166 -5.43 8.97 -20.70
N ILE A 167 -4.34 8.40 -20.18
CA ILE A 167 -4.32 7.02 -19.70
C ILE A 167 -5.17 6.89 -18.43
N LEU A 168 -5.08 7.86 -17.52
CA LEU A 168 -5.90 7.90 -16.31
C LEU A 168 -7.39 8.04 -16.65
N TRP A 169 -7.75 8.90 -17.62
CA TRP A 169 -9.13 8.98 -18.13
C TRP A 169 -9.62 7.67 -18.72
N PHE A 170 -8.82 7.06 -19.60
CA PHE A 170 -9.17 5.77 -20.19
C PHE A 170 -9.39 4.71 -19.09
N TRP A 171 -8.50 4.65 -18.09
CA TRP A 171 -8.62 3.72 -16.98
C TRP A 171 -9.85 4.01 -16.11
N LEU A 172 -10.16 5.28 -15.85
CA LEU A 172 -11.35 5.69 -15.11
C LEU A 172 -12.64 5.27 -15.80
N PHE A 173 -12.75 5.46 -17.12
CA PHE A 173 -13.94 5.07 -17.89
C PHE A 173 -14.04 3.55 -18.10
N LEU A 174 -12.90 2.86 -18.21
CA LEU A 174 -12.87 1.40 -18.34
C LEU A 174 -13.26 0.70 -17.03
N THR A 175 -12.94 1.30 -15.89
CA THR A 175 -13.19 0.74 -14.55
C THR A 175 -14.65 0.28 -14.32
N PRO A 176 -15.69 1.12 -14.51
CA PRO A 176 -17.07 0.69 -14.30
C PRO A 176 -17.52 -0.39 -15.29
N ILE A 177 -17.03 -0.35 -16.54
CA ILE A 177 -17.35 -1.36 -17.56
C ILE A 177 -16.82 -2.73 -17.10
N VAL A 178 -15.55 -2.80 -16.71
CA VAL A 178 -14.91 -4.05 -16.25
C VAL A 178 -15.59 -4.58 -14.97
N ASN A 179 -15.93 -3.70 -14.03
CA ASN A 179 -16.61 -4.09 -12.79
C ASN A 179 -18.03 -4.61 -13.05
N TYR A 180 -18.77 -3.98 -13.98
CA TYR A 180 -20.13 -4.39 -14.33
C TYR A 180 -20.17 -5.76 -15.01
N PHE A 181 -19.32 -5.97 -16.02
CA PHE A 181 -19.24 -7.24 -16.75
C PHE A 181 -18.45 -8.34 -16.03
N LYS A 182 -17.88 -8.05 -14.85
CA LYS A 182 -17.10 -8.99 -14.03
C LYS A 182 -16.00 -9.71 -14.83
N TRP A 183 -15.27 -8.97 -15.65
CA TRP A 183 -14.12 -9.52 -16.38
C TRP A 183 -12.94 -9.73 -15.43
N ASP A 184 -12.91 -10.87 -14.73
CA ASP A 184 -12.01 -11.11 -13.60
C ASP A 184 -10.52 -10.87 -13.91
N ILE A 185 -10.04 -11.32 -15.06
CA ILE A 185 -8.65 -11.10 -15.50
C ILE A 185 -8.33 -9.59 -15.57
N LEU A 186 -9.23 -8.80 -16.17
CA LEU A 186 -9.04 -7.35 -16.27
C LEU A 186 -9.25 -6.67 -14.92
N ARG A 187 -10.21 -7.14 -14.12
CA ARG A 187 -10.51 -6.62 -12.79
C ARG A 187 -9.32 -6.72 -11.85
N GLU A 188 -8.60 -7.85 -11.90
CA GLU A 188 -7.39 -8.07 -11.11
C GLU A 188 -6.19 -7.28 -11.64
N ASN A 189 -5.89 -7.37 -12.95
CA ASN A 189 -4.69 -6.76 -13.52
C ASN A 189 -4.77 -5.23 -13.60
N LEU A 190 -5.97 -4.68 -13.85
CA LEU A 190 -6.23 -3.24 -13.85
C LEU A 190 -6.75 -2.74 -12.50
N VAL A 191 -6.82 -3.61 -11.49
CA VAL A 191 -7.15 -3.22 -10.11
C VAL A 191 -8.48 -2.44 -10.04
N THR A 192 -9.47 -2.78 -10.87
CA THR A 192 -10.66 -1.92 -11.07
C THR A 192 -11.56 -1.81 -9.84
N GLN A 193 -11.34 -2.67 -8.84
CA GLN A 193 -11.98 -2.57 -7.52
C GLN A 193 -11.51 -1.34 -6.73
N TYR A 194 -10.25 -0.92 -6.93
CA TYR A 194 -9.60 0.14 -6.18
C TYR A 194 -8.95 1.22 -7.08
N SER A 195 -9.08 1.08 -8.40
CA SER A 195 -8.40 1.93 -9.40
C SER A 195 -8.68 3.41 -9.18
N VAL A 196 -9.91 3.78 -8.80
CA VAL A 196 -10.28 5.19 -8.57
C VAL A 196 -9.51 5.85 -7.45
N TYR A 197 -9.07 5.10 -6.43
CA TYR A 197 -8.20 5.62 -5.39
C TYR A 197 -6.79 5.91 -5.93
N PHE A 198 -6.22 4.99 -6.73
CA PHE A 198 -4.93 5.20 -7.39
C PHE A 198 -4.97 6.35 -8.40
N ILE A 199 -6.04 6.43 -9.21
CA ILE A 199 -6.25 7.50 -10.20
C ILE A 199 -6.39 8.84 -9.49
N ALA A 200 -7.17 8.93 -8.42
CA ALA A 200 -7.28 10.14 -7.62
C ALA A 200 -5.92 10.57 -7.07
N GLY A 201 -5.16 9.63 -6.47
CA GLY A 201 -3.80 9.88 -5.98
C GLY A 201 -2.85 10.43 -7.05
N ALA A 202 -2.84 9.80 -8.23
CA ALA A 202 -2.05 10.24 -9.38
C ALA A 202 -2.47 11.66 -9.82
N SER A 203 -3.78 11.94 -9.83
CA SER A 203 -4.33 13.25 -10.17
C SER A 203 -3.94 14.34 -9.16
N TYR A 204 -3.95 13.99 -7.86
CA TYR A 204 -3.45 14.86 -6.80
C TYR A 204 -1.97 15.19 -7.00
N PHE A 205 -1.12 14.22 -7.37
CA PHE A 205 0.28 14.50 -7.69
C PHE A 205 0.43 15.48 -8.86
N LEU A 206 -0.39 15.32 -9.90
CA LEU A 206 -0.37 16.22 -11.03
C LEU A 206 -0.81 17.65 -10.65
N ILE A 207 -1.76 17.81 -9.74
CA ILE A 207 -2.10 19.12 -9.16
C ILE A 207 -0.94 19.69 -8.34
N TRP A 208 -0.33 18.87 -7.48
CA TRP A 208 0.79 19.30 -6.65
C TRP A 208 2.00 19.77 -7.48
N LYS A 209 2.27 19.12 -8.62
CA LYS A 209 3.38 19.44 -9.51
C LYS A 209 3.08 20.58 -10.49
N HIS A 210 1.90 20.57 -11.10
CA HIS A 210 1.57 21.44 -12.25
C HIS A 210 0.40 22.40 -11.99
N GLY A 211 -0.11 22.47 -10.77
CA GLY A 211 -1.22 23.35 -10.38
C GLY A 211 -2.61 22.80 -10.70
N ILE A 212 -3.63 23.56 -10.30
CA ILE A 212 -5.03 23.23 -10.54
C ILE A 212 -5.35 23.35 -12.04
N SER A 213 -6.15 22.43 -12.55
CA SER A 213 -6.78 22.53 -13.87
C SER A 213 -8.18 21.94 -13.79
N LEU A 214 -9.12 22.44 -14.58
CA LEU A 214 -10.50 21.93 -14.61
C LEU A 214 -10.54 20.41 -14.87
N GLU A 215 -9.73 19.93 -15.83
CA GLU A 215 -9.62 18.50 -16.15
C GLU A 215 -9.29 17.64 -14.92
N ARG A 216 -8.23 17.99 -14.18
CA ARG A 216 -7.81 17.25 -12.97
C ARG A 216 -8.85 17.32 -11.86
N CYS A 217 -9.53 18.46 -11.70
CA CYS A 217 -10.61 18.59 -10.72
C CYS A 217 -11.79 17.68 -11.07
N ILE A 218 -12.24 17.67 -12.33
CA ILE A 218 -13.32 16.79 -12.78
C ILE A 218 -12.92 15.33 -12.58
N MET A 219 -11.70 14.94 -12.93
CA MET A 219 -11.21 13.57 -12.72
C MET A 219 -11.27 13.16 -11.23
N ILE A 220 -10.84 14.04 -10.31
CA ILE A 220 -10.91 13.78 -8.86
C ILE A 220 -12.36 13.68 -8.39
N VAL A 221 -13.25 14.58 -8.84
CA VAL A 221 -14.68 14.55 -8.48
C VAL A 221 -15.34 13.25 -8.98
N LEU A 222 -15.03 12.80 -10.19
CA LEU A 222 -15.53 11.53 -10.72
C LEU A 222 -14.98 10.33 -9.97
N CYS A 223 -13.69 10.33 -9.61
CA CYS A 223 -13.10 9.29 -8.77
C CYS A 223 -13.77 9.24 -7.39
N TRP A 224 -14.02 10.41 -6.77
CA TRP A 224 -14.71 10.53 -5.50
C TRP A 224 -16.14 10.01 -5.59
N ALA A 225 -16.92 10.47 -6.58
CA ALA A 225 -18.30 10.04 -6.78
C ALA A 225 -18.38 8.52 -6.98
N TYR A 226 -17.51 7.96 -7.82
CA TYR A 226 -17.48 6.51 -8.05
C TYR A 226 -17.00 5.73 -6.82
N ALA A 227 -16.02 6.25 -6.08
CA ALA A 227 -15.61 5.65 -4.80
C ALA A 227 -16.80 5.57 -3.84
N LEU A 228 -17.62 6.62 -3.70
CA LEU A 228 -18.82 6.59 -2.85
C LEU A 228 -19.86 5.57 -3.32
N MET A 229 -19.99 5.34 -4.62
CA MET A 229 -20.87 4.30 -5.17
C MET A 229 -20.39 2.88 -4.86
N LEU A 230 -19.08 2.65 -4.86
CA LEU A 230 -18.49 1.34 -4.53
C LEU A 230 -18.67 0.95 -3.06
N LEU A 231 -18.81 1.94 -2.16
CA LEU A 231 -18.93 1.69 -0.71
C LEU A 231 -20.26 1.02 -0.32
N GLU A 232 -21.35 1.25 -1.04
CA GLU A 232 -22.66 0.68 -0.70
C GLU A 232 -22.67 -0.86 -0.74
N PRO A 233 -22.35 -1.52 -1.87
CA PRO A 233 -22.30 -2.98 -1.91
C PRO A 233 -21.24 -3.55 -0.98
N GLU A 234 -20.13 -2.84 -0.77
CA GLU A 234 -19.03 -3.27 0.11
C GLU A 234 -19.44 -3.26 1.59
N VAL A 235 -20.11 -2.20 2.05
CA VAL A 235 -20.62 -2.09 3.42
C VAL A 235 -21.78 -3.06 3.64
N ALA A 236 -22.67 -3.23 2.67
CA ALA A 236 -23.75 -4.20 2.76
C ALA A 236 -23.22 -5.63 2.93
N PHE A 237 -22.25 -6.03 2.09
CA PHE A 237 -21.59 -7.32 2.22
C PHE A 237 -20.90 -7.48 3.59
N PHE A 238 -20.19 -6.46 4.05
CA PHE A 238 -19.50 -6.47 5.34
C PHE A 238 -20.46 -6.64 6.53
N ASN A 239 -21.58 -5.92 6.50
CA ASN A 239 -22.62 -6.01 7.54
C ASN A 239 -23.23 -7.41 7.60
N ILE A 240 -23.50 -8.02 6.44
CA ILE A 240 -24.02 -9.39 6.37
C ILE A 240 -22.97 -10.39 6.88
N HIS A 241 -21.74 -10.29 6.38
CA HIS A 241 -20.70 -11.29 6.63
C HIS A 241 -20.19 -11.28 8.08
N TYR A 242 -20.08 -10.11 8.72
CA TYR A 242 -19.63 -9.98 10.11
C TYR A 242 -20.76 -9.73 11.10
N HIS A 243 -22.03 -9.82 10.67
CA HIS A 243 -23.21 -9.53 11.49
C HIS A 243 -23.13 -8.17 12.21
N THR A 244 -22.84 -7.12 11.45
CA THR A 244 -22.69 -5.75 11.99
C THR A 244 -23.67 -4.75 11.37
N ASP A 245 -23.77 -3.59 12.00
CA ASP A 245 -24.56 -2.43 11.59
C ASP A 245 -23.68 -1.23 11.17
N THR A 246 -22.62 -1.48 10.39
CA THR A 246 -21.72 -0.40 9.93
C THR A 246 -22.51 0.64 9.14
N ASN A 247 -22.48 1.89 9.62
CA ASN A 247 -23.24 2.99 9.04
C ASN A 247 -22.57 3.50 7.76
N ILE A 248 -23.29 3.39 6.63
CA ILE A 248 -22.83 3.83 5.31
C ILE A 248 -22.51 5.33 5.24
N TRP A 249 -23.24 6.19 5.94
CA TRP A 249 -23.01 7.64 5.91
C TRP A 249 -21.73 8.02 6.63
N VAL A 250 -21.42 7.35 7.75
CA VAL A 250 -20.13 7.50 8.44
C VAL A 250 -18.99 7.05 7.52
N THR A 251 -19.16 5.92 6.83
CA THR A 251 -18.18 5.43 5.85
C THR A 251 -17.97 6.42 4.69
N LYS A 252 -19.04 6.94 4.09
CA LYS A 252 -18.97 7.95 3.01
C LYS A 252 -18.31 9.24 3.49
N ALA A 253 -18.62 9.70 4.71
CA ALA A 253 -18.00 10.88 5.30
C ALA A 253 -16.50 10.67 5.53
N LEU A 254 -16.11 9.50 6.05
CA LEU A 254 -14.72 9.12 6.27
C LEU A 254 -13.93 9.11 4.94
N VAL A 255 -14.42 8.41 3.92
CA VAL A 255 -13.74 8.37 2.60
C VAL A 255 -13.69 9.76 1.97
N THR A 256 -14.76 10.56 2.08
CA THR A 256 -14.77 11.95 1.61
C THR A 256 -13.69 12.79 2.32
N SER A 257 -13.48 12.58 3.62
CA SER A 257 -12.44 13.28 4.38
C SER A 257 -11.04 13.03 3.81
N TYR A 258 -10.77 11.86 3.22
CA TYR A 258 -9.49 11.55 2.58
C TYR A 258 -9.27 12.39 1.32
N PHE A 259 -10.28 12.50 0.45
CA PHE A 259 -10.22 13.34 -0.75
C PHE A 259 -10.05 14.82 -0.39
N VAL A 260 -10.78 15.28 0.63
CA VAL A 260 -10.66 16.65 1.14
C VAL A 260 -9.25 16.90 1.70
N ALA A 261 -8.75 16.02 2.58
CA ALA A 261 -7.41 16.13 3.16
C ALA A 261 -6.31 16.16 2.08
N MET A 262 -6.40 15.27 1.08
CA MET A 262 -5.48 15.26 -0.05
C MET A 262 -5.56 16.56 -0.86
N MET A 263 -6.74 17.14 -1.04
CA MET A 263 -6.89 18.45 -1.68
C MET A 263 -6.17 19.56 -0.90
N PHE A 264 -6.35 19.63 0.42
CA PHE A 264 -5.63 20.59 1.26
C PHE A 264 -4.11 20.44 1.17
N ILE A 265 -3.61 19.21 1.14
CA ILE A 265 -2.17 18.90 1.00
C ILE A 265 -1.65 19.39 -0.35
N VAL A 266 -2.29 19.06 -1.48
CA VAL A 266 -1.78 19.44 -2.80
C VAL A 266 -1.87 20.93 -3.07
N LEU A 267 -2.85 21.61 -2.46
CA LEU A 267 -2.98 23.06 -2.48
C LEU A 267 -2.04 23.76 -1.49
N ARG A 268 -1.26 23.01 -0.70
CA ARG A 268 -0.34 23.53 0.33
C ARG A 268 -1.06 24.39 1.37
N LYS A 269 -2.31 24.04 1.69
CA LYS A 269 -3.18 24.74 2.64
C LYS A 269 -3.26 24.04 4.01
N THR A 270 -2.19 23.36 4.41
CA THR A 270 -2.08 22.59 5.66
C THR A 270 -1.48 23.40 6.82
N GLY A 271 -1.05 24.64 6.57
CA GLY A 271 -0.48 25.53 7.58
C GLY A 271 0.76 24.93 8.24
N SER A 272 0.89 25.09 9.56
CA SER A 272 2.04 24.60 10.33
C SER A 272 2.19 23.07 10.30
N PHE A 273 1.12 22.31 10.04
CA PHE A 273 1.20 20.84 9.95
C PHE A 273 2.10 20.35 8.82
N GLY A 274 2.18 21.09 7.70
CA GLY A 274 3.06 20.75 6.58
C GLY A 274 4.54 21.02 6.85
N GLN A 275 4.83 21.85 7.86
CA GLN A 275 6.20 22.21 8.25
C GLN A 275 6.80 21.19 9.24
N LEU A 276 5.97 20.37 9.89
CA LEU A 276 6.40 19.34 10.82
C LEU A 276 7.03 18.14 10.09
N ARG A 277 8.06 17.55 10.70
CA ARG A 277 8.82 16.43 10.11
C ARG A 277 8.25 15.08 10.53
N TRP A 278 7.28 14.60 9.76
CA TRP A 278 6.62 13.30 9.99
C TRP A 278 7.38 12.09 9.45
N VAL A 279 8.60 12.30 8.95
CA VAL A 279 9.47 11.27 8.34
C VAL A 279 9.62 10.03 9.21
N PHE A 280 9.74 10.25 10.52
CA PHE A 280 9.86 9.18 11.49
C PHE A 280 8.63 8.27 11.48
N LEU A 281 7.43 8.86 11.60
CA LEU A 281 6.16 8.14 11.59
C LEU A 281 5.95 7.41 10.26
N GLY A 282 6.21 8.07 9.14
CA GLY A 282 6.12 7.47 7.80
C GLY A 282 7.01 6.24 7.64
N GLY A 283 8.19 6.23 8.26
CA GLY A 283 9.11 5.09 8.26
C GLY A 283 8.55 3.83 8.95
N LEU A 284 7.76 4.00 10.02
CA LEU A 284 7.19 2.89 10.78
C LEU A 284 6.05 2.17 10.04
N THR A 285 5.41 2.86 9.11
CA THR A 285 4.12 2.43 8.51
C THR A 285 4.23 1.10 7.80
N TYR A 286 5.30 0.86 7.06
CA TYR A 286 5.42 -0.32 6.21
C TYR A 286 5.69 -1.60 7.02
N PRO A 287 6.70 -1.67 7.91
CA PRO A 287 6.87 -2.83 8.78
C PRO A 287 5.66 -3.08 9.70
N ALA A 288 5.03 -2.01 10.21
CA ALA A 288 3.84 -2.13 11.07
C ALA A 288 2.68 -2.77 10.31
N TYR A 289 2.45 -2.31 9.08
CA TYR A 289 1.45 -2.90 8.21
C TYR A 289 1.74 -4.38 7.92
N LEU A 290 2.99 -4.75 7.66
CA LEU A 290 3.37 -6.12 7.28
C LEU A 290 3.29 -7.16 8.40
N LEU A 291 3.41 -6.74 9.66
CA LEU A 291 3.52 -7.65 10.81
C LEU A 291 2.25 -7.74 11.67
N HIS A 292 1.42 -6.69 11.68
CA HIS A 292 0.41 -6.58 12.73
C HIS A 292 -0.61 -7.72 12.75
N GLN A 293 -1.02 -8.28 11.61
CA GLN A 293 -2.17 -9.19 11.60
C GLN A 293 -1.87 -10.56 12.22
N HIS A 294 -1.27 -11.53 11.51
CA HIS A 294 -1.17 -12.88 12.06
C HIS A 294 -0.22 -12.97 13.26
N VAL A 295 0.91 -12.26 13.23
CA VAL A 295 1.83 -12.22 14.38
C VAL A 295 1.14 -11.61 15.60
N GLY A 296 0.41 -10.50 15.41
CA GLY A 296 -0.35 -9.86 16.48
C GLY A 296 -1.43 -10.79 17.06
N TYR A 297 -2.19 -11.48 16.21
CA TYR A 297 -3.24 -12.39 16.65
C TYR A 297 -2.67 -13.55 17.49
N ILE A 298 -1.56 -14.13 17.03
CA ILE A 298 -0.88 -15.23 17.71
C ILE A 298 -0.35 -14.81 19.09
N ILE A 299 0.16 -13.58 19.22
CA ILE A 299 0.64 -13.03 20.49
C ILE A 299 -0.55 -12.70 21.41
N ILE A 300 -1.59 -12.03 20.90
CA ILE A 300 -2.80 -11.69 21.66
C ILE A 300 -3.41 -12.95 22.28
N ASN A 301 -3.55 -14.03 21.51
CA ASN A 301 -4.11 -15.28 22.01
C ASN A 301 -3.32 -15.93 23.15
N ARG A 302 -2.02 -15.66 23.26
CA ARG A 302 -1.18 -16.13 24.38
C ARG A 302 -1.26 -15.22 25.59
N LEU A 303 -1.34 -13.91 25.38
CA LEU A 303 -1.32 -12.93 26.45
C LEU A 303 -2.68 -12.69 27.09
N TYR A 304 -3.76 -12.76 26.31
CA TYR A 304 -5.13 -12.48 26.78
C TYR A 304 -5.59 -13.36 27.96
N PRO A 305 -5.26 -14.66 28.04
CA PRO A 305 -5.58 -15.46 29.22
C PRO A 305 -4.86 -15.03 30.51
N MET A 306 -3.77 -14.27 30.40
CA MET A 306 -2.88 -13.93 31.52
C MET A 306 -2.98 -12.47 31.96
N LEU A 307 -3.53 -11.59 31.10
CA LEU A 307 -3.49 -10.15 31.26
C LEU A 307 -4.86 -9.52 30.92
N ASN A 308 -5.12 -8.34 31.47
CA ASN A 308 -6.32 -7.58 31.15
C ASN A 308 -6.34 -7.15 29.67
N MET A 309 -7.54 -7.15 29.05
CA MET A 309 -7.74 -6.81 27.63
C MET A 309 -7.14 -5.46 27.21
N HIS A 310 -7.19 -4.44 28.06
CA HIS A 310 -6.64 -3.11 27.75
C HIS A 310 -5.12 -3.15 27.64
N VAL A 311 -4.47 -3.90 28.54
CA VAL A 311 -3.03 -4.08 28.55
C VAL A 311 -2.60 -4.87 27.32
N VAL A 312 -3.32 -5.94 26.99
CA VAL A 312 -3.02 -6.75 25.80
C VAL A 312 -3.21 -5.94 24.53
N PHE A 313 -4.33 -5.24 24.38
CA PHE A 313 -4.61 -4.48 23.17
C PHE A 313 -3.63 -3.32 22.96
N TRP A 314 -3.53 -2.39 23.91
CA TRP A 314 -2.66 -1.22 23.76
C TRP A 314 -1.18 -1.60 23.82
N GLY A 315 -0.85 -2.60 24.63
CA GLY A 315 0.49 -3.21 24.65
C GLY A 315 0.86 -3.83 23.30
N MET A 316 -0.07 -4.50 22.62
CA MET A 316 0.16 -5.10 21.30
C MET A 316 0.33 -4.02 20.21
N VAL A 317 -0.47 -2.95 20.24
CA VAL A 317 -0.29 -1.79 19.34
C VAL A 317 1.09 -1.17 19.54
N PHE A 318 1.45 -0.88 20.78
CA PHE A 318 2.76 -0.31 21.12
C PHE A 318 3.91 -1.25 20.72
N PHE A 319 3.80 -2.53 21.04
CA PHE A 319 4.80 -3.54 20.69
C PHE A 319 5.00 -3.62 19.18
N MET A 320 3.92 -3.62 18.38
CA MET A 320 4.07 -3.63 16.92
C MET A 320 4.77 -2.38 16.40
N LEU A 321 4.48 -1.21 16.94
CA LEU A 321 5.19 0.02 16.56
C LEU A 321 6.67 -0.04 16.96
N LEU A 322 6.98 -0.60 18.13
CA LEU A 322 8.35 -0.78 18.61
C LEU A 322 9.14 -1.76 17.71
N VAL A 323 8.59 -2.94 17.41
CA VAL A 323 9.21 -3.91 16.49
C VAL A 323 9.40 -3.29 15.11
N SER A 324 8.40 -2.54 14.63
CA SER A 324 8.47 -1.83 13.35
C SER A 324 9.56 -0.78 13.33
N PHE A 325 9.76 -0.06 14.44
CA PHE A 325 10.87 0.87 14.60
C PHE A 325 12.21 0.15 14.51
N VAL A 326 12.38 -0.97 15.21
CA VAL A 326 13.63 -1.76 15.16
C VAL A 326 13.91 -2.24 13.74
N ILE A 327 12.93 -2.85 13.08
CA ILE A 327 13.07 -3.32 11.69
C ILE A 327 13.39 -2.15 10.77
N HIS A 328 12.69 -1.04 10.90
CA HIS A 328 12.90 0.13 10.05
C HIS A 328 14.33 0.69 10.17
N GLN A 329 14.80 0.90 11.40
CA GLN A 329 16.10 1.53 11.64
C GLN A 329 17.27 0.62 11.30
N PHE A 330 17.21 -0.62 11.76
CA PHE A 330 18.37 -1.53 11.74
C PHE A 330 18.40 -2.47 10.54
N ILE A 331 17.26 -2.70 9.87
CA ILE A 331 17.19 -3.66 8.77
C ILE A 331 16.76 -2.99 7.46
N GLU A 332 15.60 -2.34 7.44
CA GLU A 332 15.04 -1.75 6.23
C GLU A 332 15.95 -0.64 5.68
N LYS A 333 16.31 0.36 6.48
CA LYS A 333 17.15 1.49 6.03
C LYS A 333 18.49 1.03 5.44
N PRO A 334 19.32 0.23 6.12
CA PRO A 334 20.61 -0.20 5.56
C PRO A 334 20.41 -1.07 4.32
N SER A 335 19.50 -2.05 4.38
CA SER A 335 19.28 -3.00 3.27
C SER A 335 18.71 -2.31 2.03
N SER A 336 17.80 -1.33 2.20
CA SER A 336 17.24 -0.54 1.10
C SER A 336 18.32 0.28 0.40
N ARG A 337 19.24 0.89 1.15
CA ARG A 337 20.37 1.66 0.59
C ARG A 337 21.31 0.75 -0.20
N TRP A 338 21.69 -0.38 0.41
CA TRP A 338 22.56 -1.36 -0.23
C TRP A 338 21.95 -1.95 -1.51
N MET A 339 20.67 -2.33 -1.46
CA MET A 339 19.98 -2.91 -2.60
C MET A 339 19.79 -1.89 -3.71
N LYS A 340 19.44 -0.64 -3.38
CA LYS A 340 19.36 0.44 -4.37
C LYS A 340 20.69 0.61 -5.10
N HIS A 341 21.80 0.70 -4.37
CA HIS A 341 23.14 0.85 -4.95
C HIS A 341 23.52 -0.32 -5.87
N SER A 342 23.27 -1.55 -5.41
CA SER A 342 23.58 -2.78 -6.14
C SER A 342 22.77 -2.92 -7.42
N LEU A 343 21.45 -2.68 -7.35
CA LEU A 343 20.55 -2.76 -8.50
C LEU A 343 20.81 -1.64 -9.51
N THR A 344 21.15 -0.43 -9.06
CA THR A 344 21.54 0.67 -9.98
C THR A 344 22.79 0.29 -10.76
N ARG A 345 23.85 -0.19 -10.09
CA ARG A 345 25.08 -0.66 -10.77
C ARG A 345 24.82 -1.79 -11.76
N LEU A 346 23.95 -2.74 -11.40
CA LEU A 346 23.56 -3.83 -12.31
C LEU A 346 22.84 -3.27 -13.54
N SER A 347 21.90 -2.35 -13.37
CA SER A 347 21.15 -1.74 -14.47
C SER A 347 22.06 -0.97 -15.43
N GLU A 348 23.06 -0.25 -14.92
CA GLU A 348 24.06 0.46 -15.73
C GLU A 348 24.94 -0.49 -16.53
N ARG A 349 25.39 -1.60 -15.92
CA ARG A 349 26.16 -2.65 -16.61
C ARG A 349 25.36 -3.29 -17.74
N VAL A 350 24.11 -3.68 -17.49
CA VAL A 350 23.24 -4.27 -18.53
C VAL A 350 23.01 -3.28 -19.67
N ALA A 351 22.76 -2.01 -19.37
CA ALA A 351 22.64 -0.97 -20.39
C ALA A 351 23.92 -0.85 -21.24
N SER A 352 25.10 -0.81 -20.60
CA SER A 352 26.38 -0.73 -21.34
C SER A 352 26.62 -1.93 -22.27
N LEU A 353 26.28 -3.14 -21.84
CA LEU A 353 26.42 -4.36 -22.64
C LEU A 353 25.44 -4.35 -23.82
N TRP A 354 24.21 -3.89 -23.60
CA TRP A 354 23.20 -3.75 -24.65
C TRP A 354 23.60 -2.71 -25.71
N PHE A 355 24.16 -1.57 -25.30
CA PHE A 355 24.65 -0.57 -26.25
C PHE A 355 25.89 -1.06 -27.02
N ALA A 356 26.80 -1.79 -26.35
CA ALA A 356 27.95 -2.40 -26.99
C ALA A 356 27.54 -3.46 -28.04
N SER A 357 26.55 -4.29 -27.76
CA SER A 357 26.04 -5.30 -28.71
C SER A 357 25.35 -4.66 -29.92
N LYS A 358 24.54 -3.61 -29.71
CA LYS A 358 23.91 -2.84 -30.80
C LYS A 358 24.93 -2.19 -31.72
N LYS A 359 26.00 -1.61 -31.15
CA LYS A 359 27.08 -0.98 -31.93
C LYS A 359 27.85 -2.02 -32.76
N ARG A 360 28.05 -3.22 -32.21
CA ARG A 360 28.69 -4.35 -32.93
C ARG A 360 27.83 -4.82 -34.11
N LEU A 361 26.52 -4.99 -33.89
CA LEU A 361 25.55 -5.38 -34.94
C LEU A 361 25.43 -4.34 -36.06
N ALA A 362 25.44 -3.06 -35.71
CA ALA A 362 25.40 -1.98 -36.71
C ALA A 362 26.69 -1.90 -37.55
N GLY A 363 27.86 -2.20 -36.96
CA GLY A 363 29.14 -2.22 -37.68
C GLY A 363 29.32 -3.43 -38.62
N THR A 364 28.66 -4.56 -38.34
CA THR A 364 28.64 -5.74 -39.22
C THR A 364 27.65 -5.66 -40.38
N LEU A 365 26.69 -4.72 -40.34
CA LEU A 365 25.75 -4.48 -41.45
C LEU A 365 26.24 -3.39 -42.42
N SER A 366 27.36 -2.74 -42.12
CA SER A 366 28.03 -1.74 -42.95
C SER A 366 29.26 -2.28 -43.70
N GLN A 367 29.50 -3.58 -43.61
CA GLN A 367 30.46 -4.35 -44.42
C GLN A 367 29.66 -5.32 -45.28
#